data_AF-A0A8T9QB98-F1
#
_entry.id   AF-A0A8T9QB98-F1
#
_cell.length_a   1.000
_cell.length_b   1.000
_cell.length_c   1.000
_cell.angle_alpha   90.00
_cell.angle_beta   90.00
_cell.angle_gamma   90.00
#
_symmetry.space_group_name_H-M   'P 1'
#
loop_
_entity.id
_entity.type
_entity.pdbx_description
1 polymer ?
#
loop_
_entity_poly.entity_id
_entity_poly.type
_entity_poly.pdbx_seq_one_letter_code
_entity_poly.pdbx_strand_id
1 'polypeptide(L)'
;MFAPTNAAFDKLPAGTVNTLLLPENKQRLSTILAYHVVSGRLLASDLQDGQQLTTVEGETLTVGRNGNVVVVRDVRGGTATITISNVLSRNGVTHVIDTVLMPTK
;
A
#
# COMPACT_ATOMS: atom_id res chain seq x y z
N MET A 1 8.02 0.04 2.06
CA MET A 1 6.72 0.48 2.63
C MET A 1 5.99 1.30 1.60
N PHE A 2 4.69 1.08 1.44
CA PHE A 2 3.81 1.91 0.60
C PHE A 2 2.98 2.83 1.50
N ALA A 3 3.15 4.14 1.39
CA ALA A 3 2.49 5.11 2.26
C ALA A 3 1.35 5.83 1.51
N PRO A 4 0.07 5.59 1.85
CA PRO A 4 -1.03 6.32 1.24
C PRO A 4 -1.02 7.79 1.65
N THR A 5 -1.29 8.68 0.69
CA THR A 5 -1.50 10.11 0.95
C THR A 5 -2.86 10.37 1.63
N ASN A 6 -3.06 11.55 2.23
CA ASN A 6 -4.39 11.96 2.73
C ASN A 6 -5.46 11.87 1.63
N ALA A 7 -5.12 12.29 0.40
CA ALA A 7 -6.01 12.16 -0.76
C ALA A 7 -6.40 10.71 -1.07
N ALA A 8 -5.55 9.73 -0.76
CA ALA A 8 -5.86 8.32 -0.89
C ALA A 8 -6.96 7.88 0.10
N PHE A 9 -6.93 8.41 1.32
CA PHE A 9 -7.97 8.17 2.32
C PHE A 9 -9.28 8.86 1.96
N ASP A 10 -9.21 10.05 1.36
CA ASP A 10 -10.40 10.78 0.90
C ASP A 10 -11.15 10.05 -0.24
N LYS A 11 -10.45 9.19 -1.01
CA LYS A 11 -11.08 8.33 -2.03
C LYS A 11 -11.86 7.16 -1.43
N LEU A 12 -11.68 6.86 -0.14
CA LEU A 12 -12.44 5.79 0.50
C LEU A 12 -13.91 6.21 0.67
N PRO A 13 -14.86 5.27 0.62
CA PRO A 13 -16.26 5.58 0.88
C PRO A 13 -16.43 6.32 2.20
N ALA A 14 -17.27 7.34 2.19
CA ALA A 14 -17.55 8.15 3.37
C ALA A 14 -17.91 7.25 4.57
N GLY A 15 -17.26 7.48 5.71
CA GLY A 15 -17.42 6.67 6.91
C GLY A 15 -16.39 5.56 7.08
N THR A 16 -15.71 5.09 6.03
CA THR A 16 -14.69 4.02 6.14
C THR A 16 -13.56 4.42 7.09
N VAL A 17 -13.02 5.64 6.95
CA VAL A 17 -11.96 6.15 7.82
C VAL A 17 -12.44 6.26 9.26
N ASN A 18 -13.64 6.82 9.47
CA ASN A 18 -14.22 6.95 10.81
C ASN A 18 -14.41 5.59 11.48
N THR A 19 -14.91 4.59 10.75
CA THR A 19 -15.03 3.22 11.23
C THR A 19 -13.66 2.63 11.58
N LEU A 20 -12.65 2.80 10.73
CA LEU A 20 -11.30 2.30 11.00
C LEU A 20 -10.61 2.96 12.22
N LEU A 21 -10.98 4.19 12.54
CA LEU A 21 -10.48 4.92 13.72
C LEU A 21 -11.19 4.53 15.02
N LEU A 22 -12.28 3.76 14.97
CA LEU A 22 -12.96 3.30 16.18
C LEU A 22 -12.05 2.36 16.99
N PRO A 23 -12.09 2.42 18.34
CA PRO A 23 -11.24 1.58 19.19
C PRO A 23 -11.39 0.08 18.94
N GLU A 24 -12.61 -0.35 18.59
CA GLU A 24 -12.95 -1.73 18.21
C GLU A 24 -12.26 -2.20 16.92
N ASN A 25 -11.88 -1.27 16.03
CA ASN A 25 -11.23 -1.57 14.76
C ASN A 25 -9.71 -1.37 14.81
N LYS A 26 -9.10 -1.17 15.99
CA LYS A 26 -7.64 -1.03 16.13
C LYS A 26 -6.86 -2.20 15.56
N GLN A 27 -7.35 -3.43 15.76
CA GLN A 27 -6.73 -4.61 15.16
C GLN A 27 -6.80 -4.55 13.63
N ARG A 28 -7.97 -4.21 13.08
CA ARG A 28 -8.15 -4.05 11.64
C ARG A 28 -7.26 -2.96 11.05
N LEU A 29 -7.14 -1.82 11.72
CA LEU A 29 -6.23 -0.75 11.33
C LEU A 29 -4.78 -1.25 11.33
N SER A 30 -4.37 -2.01 12.34
CA SER A 30 -3.02 -2.59 12.40
C SER A 30 -2.77 -3.56 11.24
N THR A 31 -3.76 -4.39 10.88
CA THR A 31 -3.71 -5.29 9.72
C THR A 31 -3.55 -4.51 8.41
N ILE A 32 -4.35 -3.45 8.22
CA ILE A 32 -4.26 -2.59 7.03
C ILE A 32 -2.88 -1.92 6.96
N LEU A 33 -2.36 -1.40 8.07
CA LEU A 33 -1.03 -0.80 8.11
C LEU A 33 0.06 -1.82 7.81
N ALA A 34 -0.05 -3.05 8.34
CA ALA A 34 0.89 -4.14 8.04
C ALA A 34 0.83 -4.55 6.55
N TYR A 35 -0.33 -4.50 5.92
CA TYR A 35 -0.51 -4.79 4.50
C TYR A 35 0.19 -3.77 3.59
N HIS A 36 0.36 -2.53 4.06
CA HIS A 36 1.15 -1.51 3.36
C HIS A 36 2.67 -1.68 3.54
N VAL A 37 3.11 -2.61 4.38
CA VAL A 37 4.53 -2.88 4.63
C VAL A 37 4.93 -4.16 3.92
N VAL A 38 5.98 -4.06 3.10
CA VAL A 38 6.66 -5.21 2.50
C VAL A 38 8.05 -5.28 3.12
N SER A 39 8.45 -6.47 3.55
CA SER A 39 9.77 -6.72 4.11
C SER A 39 10.84 -6.56 3.02
N GLY A 40 11.86 -5.77 3.33
CA GLY A 40 12.99 -5.51 2.43
C GLY A 40 13.09 -4.05 1.97
N ARG A 41 14.23 -3.75 1.35
CA ARG A 41 14.51 -2.43 0.73
C ARG A 41 14.30 -2.58 -0.77
N LEU A 42 13.08 -2.29 -1.23
CA LEU A 42 12.74 -2.32 -2.64
C LEU A 42 12.74 -0.91 -3.19
N LEU A 43 13.68 -0.61 -4.08
CA LEU A 43 13.65 0.61 -4.89
C LEU A 43 12.65 0.42 -6.04
N ALA A 44 12.20 1.52 -6.63
CA ALA A 44 11.31 1.45 -7.79
C ALA A 44 11.96 0.75 -9.01
N SER A 45 13.30 0.74 -9.09
CA SER A 45 14.05 -0.05 -10.06
C SER A 45 13.87 -1.56 -9.88
N ASP A 46 13.69 -2.00 -8.63
CA ASP A 46 13.60 -3.41 -8.26
C ASP A 46 12.17 -3.95 -8.46
N LEU A 47 11.19 -3.05 -8.59
CA LEU A 47 9.77 -3.36 -8.80
C LEU A 47 9.52 -3.69 -10.27
N GLN A 48 9.41 -4.98 -10.59
CA GLN A 48 9.14 -5.48 -11.94
C GLN A 48 7.64 -5.63 -12.20
N ASP A 49 7.24 -5.50 -13.47
CA ASP A 49 5.84 -5.72 -13.87
C ASP A 49 5.44 -7.20 -13.67
N GLY A 50 4.30 -7.44 -13.04
CA GLY A 50 3.83 -8.77 -12.67
C GLY A 50 4.48 -9.37 -11.42
N GLN A 51 5.39 -8.65 -10.75
CA GLN A 51 6.03 -9.13 -9.53
C GLN A 51 5.03 -9.18 -8.38
N GLN A 52 5.04 -10.29 -7.63
CA GLN A 52 4.26 -10.43 -6.41
C GLN A 52 5.13 -10.12 -5.19
N LEU A 53 4.63 -9.26 -4.31
CA LEU A 53 5.29 -8.83 -3.08
C LEU A 53 4.49 -9.33 -1.89
N THR A 54 5.10 -10.14 -1.04
CA THR A 54 4.47 -10.57 0.22
C THR A 54 4.56 -9.45 1.26
N THR A 55 3.42 -9.04 1.78
CA THR A 55 3.33 -8.01 2.83
C THR A 55 3.61 -8.61 4.21
N VAL A 56 3.83 -7.75 5.20
CA VAL A 56 4.02 -8.18 6.60
C VAL A 56 2.74 -8.76 7.19
N GLU A 57 1.57 -8.35 6.70
CA GLU A 57 0.29 -8.96 7.04
C GLU A 57 0.22 -10.44 6.58
N GLY A 58 0.85 -10.73 5.43
CA GLY A 58 0.99 -12.08 4.87
C GLY A 58 0.36 -12.25 3.50
N GLU A 59 -0.61 -11.39 3.13
CA GLU A 59 -1.15 -11.35 1.77
C GLU A 59 -0.18 -10.69 0.78
N THR A 60 -0.37 -10.99 -0.51
CA THR A 60 0.49 -10.51 -1.60
C THR A 60 -0.07 -9.27 -2.29
N LEU A 61 0.82 -8.37 -2.70
CA LEU A 61 0.55 -7.26 -3.60
C LEU A 61 1.12 -7.58 -4.98
N THR A 62 0.38 -7.25 -6.03
CA THR A 62 0.88 -7.42 -7.41
C THR A 62 1.37 -6.07 -7.93
N VAL A 63 2.65 -5.99 -8.28
CA VAL A 63 3.23 -4.84 -8.94
C VAL A 63 2.82 -4.85 -10.40
N GLY A 64 2.40 -3.70 -10.89
CA GLY A 64 2.19 -3.42 -12.30
C GLY A 64 3.04 -2.24 -12.75
N ARG A 65 3.25 -2.13 -14.07
CA ARG A 65 3.78 -0.91 -14.69
C ARG A 65 2.79 -0.36 -15.72
N ASN A 66 2.54 0.94 -15.66
CA ASN A 66 1.83 1.68 -16.70
C ASN A 66 2.80 2.70 -17.31
N GLY A 67 3.49 2.28 -18.38
CA GLY A 67 4.61 3.02 -18.95
C GLY A 67 5.75 3.16 -17.93
N ASN A 68 6.11 4.39 -17.59
CA ASN A 68 7.16 4.70 -16.60
C ASN A 68 6.65 4.74 -15.16
N VAL A 69 5.33 4.60 -14.95
CA VAL A 69 4.72 4.69 -13.62
C VAL A 69 4.51 3.29 -13.06
N VAL A 70 4.94 3.08 -11.81
CA VAL A 70 4.70 1.83 -11.10
C VAL A 70 3.33 1.91 -10.40
N VAL A 71 2.53 0.87 -10.57
CA VAL A 71 1.25 0.68 -9.88
C VAL A 71 1.33 -0.56 -9.01
N VAL A 72 0.51 -0.63 -7.96
CA VAL A 72 0.43 -1.76 -7.04
C VAL A 72 -1.03 -2.13 -6.92
N ARG A 73 -1.34 -3.42 -7.10
CA ARG A 73 -2.68 -3.95 -7.02
C ARG A 73 -2.82 -4.80 -5.76
N ASP A 74 -3.85 -4.53 -4.98
CA ASP A 74 -4.24 -5.36 -3.85
C ASP A 74 -5.07 -6.58 -4.29
N VAL A 75 -5.29 -7.49 -3.35
CA VAL A 75 -6.08 -8.71 -3.53
C VAL A 75 -7.57 -8.44 -3.76
N ARG A 76 -8.08 -7.26 -3.41
CA ARG A 76 -9.47 -6.84 -3.62
C ARG A 76 -9.67 -6.15 -4.98
N GLY A 77 -8.63 -5.99 -5.78
CA GLY A 77 -8.65 -5.32 -7.08
C GLY A 77 -8.44 -3.80 -6.99
N GLY A 78 -8.18 -3.25 -5.81
CA GLY A 78 -7.75 -1.87 -5.63
C GLY A 78 -6.39 -1.65 -6.28
N THR A 79 -6.29 -0.63 -7.14
CA THR A 79 -5.05 -0.27 -7.82
C THR A 79 -4.55 1.05 -7.29
N ALA A 80 -3.36 1.05 -6.70
CA ALA A 80 -2.70 2.23 -6.16
C ALA A 80 -1.50 2.62 -7.06
N THR A 81 -1.43 3.89 -7.43
CA THR A 81 -0.35 4.42 -8.25
C THR A 81 0.72 5.01 -7.35
N ILE A 82 1.99 4.68 -7.59
CA ILE A 82 3.11 5.30 -6.87
C ILE A 82 3.31 6.71 -7.42
N THR A 83 3.03 7.71 -6.59
CA THR A 83 3.17 9.14 -6.94
C THR A 83 4.57 9.65 -6.64
N ILE A 84 5.17 9.18 -5.54
CA ILE A 84 6.54 9.51 -5.15
C ILE A 84 7.26 8.21 -4.80
N SER A 85 8.18 7.78 -5.64
CA SER A 85 9.03 6.63 -5.38
C SER A 85 10.33 7.00 -4.67
N ASN A 86 10.97 6.02 -4.03
CA ASN A 86 12.35 6.10 -3.52
C ASN A 86 12.56 7.14 -2.39
N VAL A 87 11.58 7.32 -1.51
CA VAL A 87 11.78 8.11 -0.29
C VAL A 87 12.64 7.30 0.67
N LEU A 88 13.94 7.58 0.65
CA LEU A 88 14.95 6.91 1.46
C LEU A 88 14.76 7.27 2.94
N SER A 89 14.44 6.26 3.74
CA SER A 89 14.37 6.36 5.19
C SER A 89 15.49 5.53 5.81
N ARG A 90 15.87 5.83 7.06
CA ARG A 90 16.90 5.04 7.77
C ARG A 90 16.57 3.54 7.78
N ASN A 91 15.28 3.23 7.96
CA ASN A 91 14.79 1.86 8.14
C ASN A 91 14.28 1.21 6.84
N GLY A 92 14.34 1.88 5.69
CA GLY A 92 13.85 1.30 4.44
C GLY A 92 13.58 2.30 3.34
N VAL A 93 12.82 1.85 2.33
CA VAL A 93 12.35 2.68 1.22
C VAL A 93 10.84 2.87 1.35
N THR A 94 10.40 4.11 1.26
CA THR A 94 8.99 4.48 1.26
C THR A 94 8.57 4.91 -0.14
N HIS A 95 7.45 4.36 -0.61
CA HIS A 95 6.82 4.72 -1.86
C HIS A 95 5.46 5.33 -1.53
N VAL A 96 5.23 6.58 -1.90
CA VAL A 96 3.96 7.26 -1.66
C VAL A 96 2.96 6.83 -2.71
N ILE A 97 1.76 6.45 -2.27
CA ILE A 97 0.68 5.96 -3.14
C ILE A 97 -0.58 6.83 -3.04
N ASP A 98 -1.36 6.84 -4.11
CA ASP A 98 -2.56 7.66 -4.24
C ASP A 98 -3.87 6.97 -3.83
N THR A 99 -3.81 5.69 -3.45
CA THR A 99 -4.97 4.85 -3.11
C THR A 99 -4.60 3.93 -1.95
N VAL A 100 -5.53 3.71 -1.02
CA VAL A 100 -5.31 2.83 0.15
C VAL A 100 -5.46 1.36 -0.28
N LEU A 101 -4.46 0.54 0.04
CA LEU A 101 -4.47 -0.90 -0.22
C LEU A 101 -5.26 -1.63 0.86
N MET A 102 -6.21 -2.46 0.45
CA MET A 102 -7.11 -3.16 1.39
C MET A 102 -6.86 -4.68 1.36
N PRO A 103 -6.48 -5.31 2.49
CA PRO A 103 -6.36 -6.77 2.57
C PRO A 103 -7.75 -7.43 2.55
N THR A 104 -7.79 -8.73 2.23
CA THR A 104 -9.03 -9.54 2.32
C THR A 104 -9.32 -10.11 3.71
N LYS A 105 -8.30 -10.18 4.57
CA LYS A 105 -8.41 -10.64 5.97
C LYS A 105 -8.82 -9.54 6.96
#